data_AF-A0A528D6K6-F1
#
_entry.id   AF-A0A528D6K6-F1
#
_cell.length_a   1.000
_cell.length_b   1.000
_cell.length_c   1.000
_cell.angle_alpha   90.00
_cell.angle_beta   90.00
_cell.angle_gamma   90.00
#
_symmetry.space_group_name_H-M   'P 1'
#
loop_
_entity.id
_entity.type
_entity.pdbx_description
1 polymer ?
#
loop_
_entity_poly.entity_id
_entity_poly.type
_entity_poly.pdbx_seq_one_letter_code
_entity_poly.pdbx_strand_id
1 'polypeptide(L)'
;LYVVTLLAVTIVLCAALLLATSASQGYISWTTGTLVTILASFVVWSVDRFGLPYFGDVAAYVRAEAATVEKRALVRDRGLTLLKRLMMDDGYDRIVLVSHSLGSIIAYDLLQILWADFRPRKLEAARDKARLKAIRAVDKSTLNADGSGWPDKLDDFSGFRRAQWELYRQLRARDDDHPLPWKISDFVTLGSPLTHSEFLVTYNLAEFRRGIAERLFSACPPIAETAAGGTVLYQEGRSRLGKPQRAVHHGAVFAATRWTNIFDTGNGWLTGDPISGPMAENFGPGVENIQVELRSSLGRIFTHRLYWSLKATGVEVAAAAGTPPRSHIEVLRDAVDLGRKLEPSQAAPTTSAGR
;
A
#
# COMPACT_ATOMS: atom_id res chain seq x y z
N LEU A 1 -18.89 2.13 6.98
CA LEU A 1 -18.45 3.13 7.97
C LEU A 1 -19.26 4.43 7.92
N TYR A 2 -19.31 5.15 6.79
CA TYR A 2 -20.01 6.46 6.68
C TYR A 2 -21.48 6.46 7.12
N VAL A 3 -22.26 5.43 6.75
CA VAL A 3 -23.66 5.27 7.19
C VAL A 3 -23.75 5.00 8.70
N VAL A 4 -22.79 4.27 9.26
CA VAL A 4 -22.72 3.98 10.70
C VAL A 4 -22.29 5.22 11.49
N THR A 5 -21.34 6.01 10.97
CA THR A 5 -20.95 7.29 11.58
C THR A 5 -22.08 8.31 11.48
N LEU A 6 -22.78 8.39 10.34
CA LEU A 6 -23.95 9.24 10.15
C LEU A 6 -25.11 8.80 11.05
N LEU A 7 -25.36 7.49 11.18
CA LEU A 7 -26.35 6.95 12.12
C LEU A 7 -25.96 7.27 13.56
N ALA A 8 -24.69 7.08 13.93
CA ALA A 8 -24.21 7.40 15.27
C ALA A 8 -24.35 8.90 15.59
N VAL A 9 -24.00 9.79 14.66
CA VAL A 9 -24.18 11.24 14.81
C VAL A 9 -25.66 11.59 14.88
N THR A 10 -26.51 11.01 14.03
CA THR A 10 -27.96 11.21 14.05
C THR A 10 -28.57 10.72 15.36
N ILE A 11 -28.13 9.57 15.88
CA ILE A 11 -28.56 9.02 17.17
C ILE A 11 -28.13 9.94 18.31
N VAL A 12 -26.88 10.44 18.30
CA VAL A 12 -26.39 11.39 19.31
C VAL A 12 -27.17 12.71 19.25
N LEU A 13 -27.48 13.22 18.06
CA LEU A 13 -28.29 14.43 17.87
C LEU A 13 -29.73 14.22 18.34
N CYS A 14 -30.36 13.11 18.00
CA CYS A 14 -31.72 12.76 18.47
C CYS A 14 -31.76 12.57 19.99
N ALA A 15 -30.76 11.89 20.57
CA ALA A 15 -30.66 11.72 22.01
C ALA A 15 -30.43 13.05 22.73
N ALA A 16 -29.60 13.94 22.19
CA ALA A 16 -29.38 15.28 22.72
C ALA A 16 -30.65 16.14 22.65
N LEU A 17 -31.40 16.05 21.54
CA LEU A 17 -32.67 16.76 21.38
C LEU A 17 -33.73 16.26 22.38
N LEU A 18 -33.87 14.94 22.52
CA LEU A 18 -34.78 14.33 23.49
C LEU A 18 -34.42 14.77 24.92
N LEU A 19 -33.15 14.69 25.31
CA LEU A 19 -32.69 15.09 26.64
C LEU A 19 -32.85 16.60 26.91
N ALA A 20 -32.63 17.44 25.90
CA ALA A 20 -32.90 18.89 25.99
C ALA A 20 -34.40 19.16 26.17
N THR A 21 -35.27 18.45 25.44
CA THR A 21 -36.73 18.56 25.62
C THR A 21 -37.18 18.08 27.00
N SER A 22 -36.61 16.98 27.51
CA SER A 22 -36.89 16.47 28.86
C SER A 22 -36.41 17.43 29.96
N ALA A 23 -35.28 18.10 29.77
CA ALA A 23 -34.81 19.15 30.68
C ALA A 23 -35.74 20.38 30.65
N SER A 24 -36.23 20.78 29.47
CA SER A 24 -37.18 21.91 29.33
C SER A 24 -38.56 21.63 29.97
N GLN A 25 -38.95 20.35 30.03
CA GLN A 25 -40.19 19.88 30.68
C GLN A 25 -40.00 19.56 32.17
N GLY A 26 -38.80 19.76 32.72
CA GLY A 26 -38.50 19.59 34.16
C GLY A 26 -38.29 18.14 34.62
N TYR A 27 -38.23 17.16 33.72
CA TYR A 27 -38.00 15.76 34.06
C TYR A 27 -36.54 15.45 34.45
N ILE A 28 -35.62 16.33 34.07
CA ILE A 28 -34.18 16.19 34.31
C ILE A 28 -33.65 17.55 34.80
N SER A 29 -32.68 17.55 35.71
CA SER A 29 -32.07 18.79 36.19
C SER A 29 -31.45 19.61 35.04
N TRP A 30 -31.59 20.93 35.12
CA TRP A 30 -31.03 21.86 34.12
C TRP A 30 -29.51 21.70 33.92
N THR A 31 -28.81 21.31 34.98
CA THR A 31 -27.38 20.98 34.96
C THR A 31 -27.06 19.79 34.06
N THR A 32 -27.87 18.73 34.14
CA THR A 32 -27.69 17.51 33.33
C THR A 32 -28.02 17.78 31.86
N GLY A 33 -29.09 18.54 31.59
CA GLY A 33 -29.44 18.96 30.21
C GLY A 33 -28.35 19.80 29.55
N THR A 34 -27.72 20.70 30.31
CA THR A 34 -26.63 21.56 29.82
C THR A 34 -25.36 20.74 29.51
N LEU A 35 -24.96 19.84 30.42
CA LEU A 35 -23.79 18.96 30.21
C LEU A 35 -23.94 18.06 28.98
N VAL A 36 -25.13 17.50 28.76
CA VAL A 36 -25.42 16.66 27.58
C VAL A 36 -25.35 17.48 26.31
N THR A 37 -25.89 18.70 26.31
CA THR A 37 -25.86 19.58 25.13
C THR A 37 -24.43 20.00 24.78
N ILE A 38 -23.60 20.29 25.78
CA ILE A 38 -22.17 20.58 25.60
C ILE A 38 -21.45 19.35 25.02
N LEU A 39 -21.69 18.15 25.56
CA LEU A 39 -21.08 16.93 25.07
C LEU A 39 -21.50 16.62 23.62
N ALA A 40 -22.79 16.74 23.30
CA ALA A 40 -23.30 16.55 21.95
C ALA A 40 -22.72 17.59 20.97
N SER A 41 -22.64 18.86 21.37
CA SER A 41 -22.03 19.93 20.57
C SER A 41 -20.54 19.68 20.35
N PHE A 42 -19.83 19.15 21.36
CA PHE A 42 -18.43 18.77 21.24
C PHE A 42 -18.23 17.58 20.30
N VAL A 43 -19.12 16.58 20.33
CA VAL A 43 -19.10 15.46 19.38
C VAL A 43 -19.34 15.95 17.95
N VAL A 44 -20.36 16.79 17.73
CA VAL A 44 -20.65 17.38 16.42
C VAL A 44 -19.49 18.23 15.92
N TRP A 45 -18.95 19.11 16.76
CA TRP A 45 -17.78 19.92 16.44
C TRP A 45 -16.55 19.07 16.13
N SER A 46 -16.33 17.98 16.87
CA SER A 46 -15.21 17.06 16.61
C SER A 46 -15.36 16.33 15.29
N VAL A 47 -16.58 15.88 14.96
CA VAL A 47 -16.88 15.25 13.66
C VAL A 47 -16.71 16.25 12.51
N ASP A 48 -17.20 17.49 12.67
CA ASP A 48 -17.09 18.55 11.67
C ASP A 48 -15.65 19.02 11.47
N ARG A 49 -14.87 19.12 12.55
CA ARG A 49 -13.49 19.63 12.48
C ARG A 49 -12.46 18.58 12.05
N PHE A 50 -12.66 17.32 12.42
CA PHE A 50 -11.66 16.27 12.24
C PHE A 50 -12.14 15.11 11.35
N GLY A 51 -13.44 14.77 11.39
CA GLY A 51 -14.00 13.70 10.58
C GLY A 51 -14.26 14.13 9.13
N LEU A 52 -15.11 15.14 8.94
CA LEU A 52 -15.58 15.56 7.62
C LEU A 52 -14.47 16.09 6.68
N PRO A 53 -13.48 16.90 7.12
CA PRO A 53 -12.44 17.38 6.23
C PRO A 53 -11.48 16.27 5.81
N TYR A 54 -11.17 15.35 6.74
CA TYR A 54 -10.17 14.31 6.49
C TYR A 54 -10.72 13.12 5.71
N PHE A 55 -11.88 12.57 6.12
CA PHE A 55 -12.59 11.58 5.31
C PHE A 55 -13.12 12.21 4.02
N GLY A 56 -13.45 13.51 4.05
CA GLY A 56 -13.81 14.29 2.87
C GLY A 56 -12.68 14.37 1.86
N ASP A 57 -11.44 14.67 2.26
CA ASP A 57 -10.30 14.75 1.33
C ASP A 57 -9.92 13.36 0.76
N VAL A 58 -9.95 12.32 1.59
CA VAL A 58 -9.70 10.94 1.13
C VAL A 58 -10.84 10.47 0.22
N ALA A 59 -12.10 10.66 0.62
CA ALA A 59 -13.25 10.28 -0.19
C ALA A 59 -13.36 11.12 -1.47
N ALA A 60 -13.04 12.42 -1.45
CA ALA A 60 -13.07 13.29 -2.62
C ALA A 60 -11.92 13.00 -3.60
N TYR A 61 -10.79 12.49 -3.10
CA TYR A 61 -9.72 11.99 -3.95
C TYR A 61 -10.07 10.63 -4.56
N VAL A 62 -10.68 9.74 -3.79
CA VAL A 62 -10.94 8.36 -4.22
C VAL A 62 -12.23 8.23 -5.03
N ARG A 63 -13.29 8.98 -4.68
CA ARG A 63 -14.54 9.09 -5.45
C ARG A 63 -14.33 9.97 -6.68
N ALA A 64 -14.80 9.51 -7.83
CA ALA A 64 -14.72 10.21 -9.10
C ALA A 64 -15.78 11.34 -9.19
N GLU A 65 -15.64 12.39 -8.38
CA GLU A 65 -16.47 13.61 -8.50
C GLU A 65 -15.84 14.59 -9.50
N ALA A 66 -16.65 15.17 -10.39
CA ALA A 66 -16.18 15.91 -11.58
C ALA A 66 -15.23 17.09 -11.29
N ALA A 67 -15.26 17.68 -10.08
CA ALA A 67 -14.41 18.79 -9.68
C ALA A 67 -13.00 18.36 -9.19
N THR A 68 -12.77 17.07 -8.87
CA THR A 68 -11.48 16.54 -8.41
C THR A 68 -10.74 15.70 -9.46
N VAL A 69 -11.40 15.30 -10.55
CA VAL A 69 -10.80 14.52 -11.66
C VAL A 69 -9.61 15.23 -12.29
N GLU A 70 -9.70 16.54 -12.56
CA GLU A 70 -8.63 17.31 -13.19
C GLU A 70 -7.38 17.41 -12.29
N LYS A 71 -7.58 17.68 -11.00
CA LYS A 71 -6.47 17.75 -10.03
C LYS A 71 -5.83 16.38 -9.81
N ARG A 72 -6.61 15.30 -9.77
CA ARG A 72 -6.09 13.92 -9.68
C ARG A 72 -5.33 13.52 -10.93
N ALA A 73 -5.86 13.84 -12.12
CA ALA A 73 -5.18 13.61 -13.39
C ALA A 73 -3.84 14.37 -13.42
N LEU A 74 -3.80 15.62 -12.97
CA LEU A 74 -2.58 16.42 -12.93
C LEU A 74 -1.54 15.89 -11.93
N VAL A 75 -1.95 15.49 -10.72
CA VAL A 75 -1.05 14.90 -9.72
C VAL A 75 -0.50 13.57 -10.21
N ARG A 76 -1.35 12.73 -10.82
CA ARG A 76 -0.94 11.47 -11.46
C ARG A 76 0.05 11.73 -12.59
N ASP A 77 -0.26 12.62 -13.52
CA ASP A 77 0.59 12.94 -14.66
C ASP A 77 1.98 13.44 -14.24
N ARG A 78 2.02 14.38 -13.28
CA ARG A 78 3.28 14.88 -12.71
C ARG A 78 4.07 13.77 -12.02
N GLY A 79 3.39 12.95 -11.21
CA GLY A 79 4.01 11.82 -10.50
C GLY A 79 4.57 10.77 -11.45
N LEU A 80 3.80 10.37 -12.48
CA LEU A 80 4.24 9.46 -13.52
C LEU A 80 5.42 10.03 -14.30
N THR A 81 5.35 11.30 -14.71
CA THR A 81 6.44 11.96 -15.44
C THR A 81 7.74 11.94 -14.63
N LEU A 82 7.67 12.28 -13.34
CA LEU A 82 8.84 12.24 -12.46
C LEU A 82 9.39 10.81 -12.33
N LEU A 83 8.55 9.84 -11.99
CA LEU A 83 8.99 8.46 -11.76
C LEU A 83 9.54 7.81 -13.03
N LYS A 84 8.92 8.03 -14.19
CA LYS A 84 9.46 7.56 -15.47
C LYS A 84 10.84 8.14 -15.77
N ARG A 85 11.06 9.43 -15.50
CA ARG A 85 12.37 10.07 -15.65
C ARG A 85 13.41 9.43 -14.73
N LEU A 86 13.10 9.27 -13.44
CA LEU A 86 14.01 8.66 -12.47
C LEU A 86 14.31 7.19 -12.80
N MET A 87 13.33 6.44 -13.29
CA MET A 87 13.53 5.04 -13.69
C MET A 87 14.43 4.91 -14.92
N MET A 88 14.34 5.85 -15.87
CA MET A 88 15.16 5.84 -17.09
C MET A 88 16.56 6.46 -16.89
N ASP A 89 16.77 7.22 -15.82
CA ASP A 89 18.03 7.87 -15.50
C ASP A 89 19.03 6.85 -14.91
N ASP A 90 20.18 6.68 -15.56
CA ASP A 90 21.24 5.76 -15.14
C ASP A 90 21.97 6.21 -13.87
N GLY A 91 21.79 7.46 -13.42
CA GLY A 91 22.33 7.96 -12.15
C GLY A 91 21.65 7.37 -10.91
N TYR A 92 20.50 6.73 -11.08
CA TYR A 92 19.79 6.04 -9.99
C TYR A 92 19.85 4.53 -10.19
N ASP A 93 20.38 3.80 -9.21
CA ASP A 93 20.40 2.33 -9.24
C ASP A 93 19.17 1.69 -8.58
N ARG A 94 18.60 2.39 -7.59
CA ARG A 94 17.46 1.92 -6.78
C ARG A 94 16.61 3.08 -6.33
N ILE A 95 15.30 2.90 -6.44
CA ILE A 95 14.28 3.84 -5.99
C ILE A 95 13.46 3.16 -4.91
N VAL A 96 13.29 3.85 -3.78
CA VAL A 96 12.42 3.45 -2.68
C VAL A 96 11.30 4.47 -2.57
N LEU A 97 10.06 4.01 -2.70
CA LEU A 97 8.89 4.87 -2.64
C LEU A 97 8.34 4.87 -1.23
N VAL A 98 8.51 5.98 -0.50
CA VAL A 98 7.95 6.16 0.84
C VAL A 98 6.73 7.05 0.75
N SER A 99 5.61 6.60 1.29
CA SER A 99 4.35 7.32 1.23
C SER A 99 3.65 7.33 2.58
N HIS A 100 3.02 8.46 2.89
CA HIS A 100 2.25 8.63 4.13
C HIS A 100 0.82 9.01 3.83
N SER A 101 -0.11 8.48 4.62
CA SER A 101 -1.51 8.87 4.56
C SER A 101 -2.08 8.74 3.13
N LEU A 102 -2.83 9.74 2.66
CA LEU A 102 -3.37 9.84 1.29
C LEU A 102 -2.30 9.62 0.22
N GLY A 103 -1.07 10.06 0.45
CA GLY A 103 0.06 9.84 -0.47
C GLY A 103 0.29 8.36 -0.79
N SER A 104 -0.08 7.45 0.12
CA SER A 104 0.00 6.00 -0.12
C SER A 104 -0.98 5.51 -1.17
N ILE A 105 -2.18 6.09 -1.24
CA ILE A 105 -3.15 5.77 -2.30
C ILE A 105 -2.61 6.24 -3.65
N ILE A 106 -2.04 7.45 -3.69
CA ILE A 106 -1.45 8.02 -4.91
C ILE A 106 -0.28 7.15 -5.38
N ALA A 107 0.66 6.84 -4.48
CA ALA A 107 1.83 6.02 -4.78
C ALA A 107 1.45 4.61 -5.27
N TYR A 108 0.51 3.95 -4.61
CA TYR A 108 0.00 2.64 -5.02
C TYR A 108 -0.57 2.66 -6.44
N ASP A 109 -1.39 3.66 -6.76
CA ASP A 109 -1.97 3.83 -8.08
C ASP A 109 -0.92 4.14 -9.16
N LEU A 110 0.06 5.00 -8.86
CA LEU A 110 1.19 5.27 -9.74
C LEU A 110 2.00 3.99 -10.02
N LEU A 111 2.24 3.15 -9.01
CA LEU A 111 2.97 1.89 -9.17
C LEU A 111 2.27 0.94 -10.14
N GLN A 112 0.94 0.83 -10.09
CA GLN A 112 0.18 0.00 -11.00
C GLN A 112 0.29 0.48 -12.45
N ILE A 113 0.14 1.79 -12.66
CA ILE A 113 0.26 2.39 -14.00
C ILE A 113 1.69 2.24 -14.54
N LEU A 114 2.70 2.52 -13.72
CA LEU A 114 4.10 2.36 -14.10
C LEU A 114 4.44 0.91 -14.44
N TRP A 115 3.93 -0.04 -13.67
CA TRP A 115 4.15 -1.46 -13.95
C TRP A 115 3.52 -1.86 -15.29
N ALA A 116 2.35 -1.34 -15.64
CA ALA A 116 1.77 -1.61 -16.96
C ALA A 116 2.71 -1.20 -18.12
N ASP A 117 3.46 -0.13 -17.94
CA ASP A 117 4.42 0.39 -18.93
C ASP A 117 5.77 -0.33 -18.88
N PHE A 118 6.33 -0.57 -17.69
CA PHE A 118 7.70 -1.05 -17.47
C PHE A 118 7.81 -2.55 -17.17
N ARG A 119 6.69 -3.28 -17.06
CA ARG A 119 6.74 -4.72 -16.79
C ARG A 119 7.53 -5.46 -17.86
N PRO A 120 8.17 -6.59 -17.51
CA PRO A 120 8.87 -7.42 -18.48
C PRO A 120 7.91 -7.98 -19.53
N ARG A 121 8.23 -7.77 -20.80
CA ARG A 121 7.49 -8.25 -21.96
C ARG A 121 8.42 -8.96 -22.93
N LYS A 122 7.87 -9.66 -23.92
CA LYS A 122 8.66 -10.35 -24.97
C LYS A 122 9.74 -11.30 -24.43
N LEU A 123 9.55 -11.86 -23.23
CA LEU A 123 10.50 -12.77 -22.60
C LEU A 123 10.60 -14.08 -23.40
N GLU A 124 11.83 -14.47 -23.74
CA GLU A 124 12.13 -15.71 -24.47
C GLU A 124 12.99 -16.67 -23.64
N ALA A 125 12.63 -17.95 -23.60
CA ALA A 125 13.30 -18.95 -22.78
C ALA A 125 14.81 -19.07 -23.01
N ALA A 126 15.27 -18.86 -24.25
CA ALA A 126 16.67 -18.97 -24.62
C ALA A 126 17.50 -17.74 -24.19
N ARG A 127 16.90 -16.55 -24.19
CA ARG A 127 17.59 -15.27 -23.92
C ARG A 127 17.44 -14.86 -22.45
N ASP A 128 16.25 -15.03 -21.90
CA ASP A 128 15.85 -14.49 -20.59
C ASP A 128 15.90 -15.53 -19.47
N LYS A 129 16.85 -16.46 -19.52
CA LYS A 129 16.93 -17.58 -18.57
C LYS A 129 16.98 -17.11 -17.11
N ALA A 130 17.74 -16.05 -16.82
CA ALA A 130 17.87 -15.50 -15.47
C ALA A 130 16.57 -14.84 -14.98
N ARG A 131 15.96 -13.97 -15.81
CA ARG A 131 14.66 -13.33 -15.52
C ARG A 131 13.56 -14.36 -15.30
N LEU A 132 13.44 -15.34 -16.20
CA LEU A 132 12.45 -16.41 -16.09
C LEU A 132 12.68 -17.29 -14.86
N LYS A 133 13.94 -17.53 -14.47
CA LYS A 133 14.26 -18.24 -13.22
C LYS A 133 13.81 -17.43 -12.00
N ALA A 134 14.06 -16.12 -11.98
CA ALA A 134 13.63 -15.24 -10.89
C ALA A 134 12.11 -15.13 -10.79
N ILE A 135 11.41 -15.01 -11.92
CA ILE A 135 9.93 -15.01 -11.98
C ILE A 135 9.37 -16.32 -11.41
N ARG A 136 9.89 -17.47 -11.82
CA ARG A 136 9.47 -18.78 -11.26
C ARG A 136 9.74 -18.93 -9.77
N ALA A 137 10.74 -18.23 -9.23
CA ALA A 137 11.00 -18.23 -7.79
C ALA A 137 9.89 -17.49 -7.04
N VAL A 138 9.37 -16.39 -7.61
CA VAL A 138 8.22 -15.65 -7.09
C VAL A 138 6.93 -16.45 -7.24
N ASP A 139 6.76 -17.18 -8.35
CA ASP A 139 5.57 -18.00 -8.61
C ASP A 139 5.25 -18.98 -7.48
N LYS A 140 6.27 -19.50 -6.77
CA LYS A 140 6.11 -20.38 -5.61
C LYS A 140 5.30 -19.78 -4.45
N SER A 141 5.25 -18.46 -4.37
CA SER A 141 4.56 -17.70 -3.35
C SER A 141 3.31 -17.02 -3.88
N THR A 142 3.01 -17.14 -5.18
CA THR A 142 1.78 -16.58 -5.76
C THR A 142 0.56 -17.29 -5.20
N LEU A 143 -0.53 -16.54 -5.08
CA LEU A 143 -1.78 -17.10 -4.57
C LEU A 143 -2.60 -17.61 -5.75
N ASN A 144 -3.00 -18.89 -5.66
CA ASN A 144 -3.91 -19.53 -6.62
C ASN A 144 -5.38 -19.16 -6.35
N ALA A 145 -5.64 -18.28 -5.38
CA ALA A 145 -6.96 -17.80 -5.00
C ALA A 145 -7.23 -16.42 -5.63
N ASP A 146 -8.49 -16.18 -5.97
CA ASP A 146 -9.04 -14.91 -6.47
C ASP A 146 -9.08 -13.79 -5.40
N GLY A 147 -8.51 -14.02 -4.23
CA GLY A 147 -8.55 -13.08 -3.10
C GLY A 147 -9.79 -13.16 -2.22
N SER A 148 -10.68 -14.13 -2.45
CA SER A 148 -11.86 -14.39 -1.59
C SER A 148 -11.49 -14.76 -0.15
N GLY A 149 -10.29 -15.32 0.07
CA GLY A 149 -9.69 -15.54 1.39
C GLY A 149 -8.17 -15.63 1.27
N TRP A 150 -7.47 -14.67 1.87
CA TRP A 150 -6.02 -14.74 2.00
C TRP A 150 -5.64 -15.65 3.17
N PRO A 151 -4.55 -16.41 3.09
CA PRO A 151 -4.00 -17.02 4.29
C PRO A 151 -3.45 -15.93 5.20
N ASP A 152 -3.54 -16.14 6.53
CA ASP A 152 -3.11 -15.16 7.52
C ASP A 152 -1.62 -14.78 7.39
N LYS A 153 -0.80 -15.74 6.95
CA LYS A 153 0.63 -15.59 6.74
C LYS A 153 1.10 -16.40 5.54
N LEU A 154 2.24 -16.01 5.01
CA LEU A 154 2.95 -16.78 3.99
C LEU A 154 3.93 -17.73 4.67
N ASP A 155 3.88 -19.03 4.32
CA ASP A 155 4.72 -20.06 4.95
C ASP A 155 6.23 -19.75 4.86
N ASP A 156 6.70 -19.29 3.69
CA ASP A 156 8.07 -18.83 3.49
C ASP A 156 8.12 -17.34 3.10
N PHE A 157 7.67 -16.48 4.01
CA PHE A 157 7.73 -15.02 3.84
C PHE A 157 9.14 -14.51 3.50
N SER A 158 10.16 -15.03 4.18
CA SER A 158 11.54 -14.64 3.95
C SER A 158 12.03 -15.08 2.57
N GLY A 159 11.66 -16.26 2.10
CA GLY A 159 11.94 -16.74 0.74
C GLY A 159 11.25 -15.93 -0.32
N PHE A 160 10.00 -15.54 -0.11
CA PHE A 160 9.28 -14.63 -0.99
C PHE A 160 10.00 -13.29 -1.12
N ARG A 161 10.40 -12.67 0.00
CA ARG A 161 11.16 -11.41 0.01
C ARG A 161 12.50 -11.51 -0.73
N ARG A 162 13.20 -12.67 -0.61
CA ARG A 162 14.41 -12.96 -1.39
C ARG A 162 14.12 -13.09 -2.89
N ALA A 163 13.02 -13.76 -3.26
CA ALA A 163 12.61 -13.91 -4.65
C ALA A 163 12.20 -12.57 -5.29
N GLN A 164 11.47 -11.71 -4.56
CA GLN A 164 11.15 -10.35 -4.99
C GLN A 164 12.43 -9.54 -5.24
N TRP A 165 13.39 -9.60 -4.32
CA TRP A 165 14.67 -8.92 -4.46
C TRP A 165 15.47 -9.40 -5.67
N GLU A 166 15.52 -10.72 -5.89
CA GLU A 166 16.20 -11.27 -7.05
C GLU A 166 15.52 -10.87 -8.36
N LEU A 167 14.19 -10.91 -8.43
CA LEU A 167 13.46 -10.44 -9.61
C LEU A 167 13.74 -8.95 -9.86
N TYR A 168 13.65 -8.11 -8.83
CA TYR A 168 14.04 -6.70 -8.92
C TYR A 168 15.44 -6.52 -9.52
N ARG A 169 16.45 -7.27 -9.03
CA ARG A 169 17.82 -7.20 -9.56
C ARG A 169 17.90 -7.53 -11.05
N GLN A 170 17.12 -8.50 -11.53
CA GLN A 170 17.09 -8.88 -12.94
C GLN A 170 16.37 -7.86 -13.83
N LEU A 171 15.52 -7.00 -13.25
CA LEU A 171 14.71 -6.03 -13.99
C LEU A 171 15.25 -4.59 -13.91
N ARG A 172 16.08 -4.25 -12.93
CA ARG A 172 16.54 -2.88 -12.71
C ARG A 172 17.51 -2.35 -13.78
N ALA A 173 18.15 -3.24 -14.53
CA ALA A 173 19.10 -2.89 -15.57
C ALA A 173 18.43 -2.99 -16.94
N ARG A 174 18.69 -1.99 -17.79
CA ARG A 174 18.27 -2.01 -19.18
C ARG A 174 19.25 -2.82 -20.02
N ASP A 175 18.74 -3.49 -21.05
CA ASP A 175 19.52 -4.10 -22.12
C ASP A 175 18.80 -3.98 -23.47
N ASP A 176 19.42 -4.44 -24.54
CA ASP A 176 18.88 -4.32 -25.91
C ASP A 176 17.53 -5.02 -26.09
N ASP A 177 17.30 -6.13 -25.38
CA ASP A 177 16.05 -6.88 -25.43
C ASP A 177 14.99 -6.27 -24.48
N HIS A 178 15.42 -5.62 -23.39
CA HIS A 178 14.59 -5.02 -22.33
C HIS A 178 15.04 -3.59 -21.99
N PRO A 179 14.67 -2.59 -22.81
CA PRO A 179 15.14 -1.22 -22.66
C PRO A 179 14.49 -0.44 -21.50
N LEU A 180 13.42 -0.98 -20.90
CA LEU A 180 12.66 -0.34 -19.82
C LEU A 180 13.01 -1.00 -18.46
N PRO A 181 13.84 -0.36 -17.62
CA PRO A 181 14.24 -0.93 -16.34
C PRO A 181 13.20 -0.72 -15.23
N TRP A 182 13.00 -1.72 -14.38
CA TRP A 182 12.22 -1.59 -13.15
C TRP A 182 13.12 -1.26 -11.95
N LYS A 183 13.23 0.03 -11.60
CA LYS A 183 14.15 0.50 -10.54
C LYS A 183 13.53 0.66 -9.15
N ILE A 184 12.22 0.47 -9.01
CA ILE A 184 11.51 0.60 -7.73
C ILE A 184 11.58 -0.74 -6.98
N SER A 185 12.37 -0.79 -5.91
CA SER A 185 12.56 -2.04 -5.16
C SER A 185 11.58 -2.20 -4.00
N ASP A 186 11.15 -1.07 -3.42
CA ASP A 186 10.42 -1.03 -2.16
C ASP A 186 9.34 0.05 -2.19
N PHE A 187 8.18 -0.32 -1.68
CA PHE A 187 7.07 0.54 -1.38
C PHE A 187 6.83 0.52 0.13
N VAL A 188 7.09 1.64 0.79
CA VAL A 188 6.98 1.80 2.24
C VAL A 188 5.81 2.72 2.56
N THR A 189 4.78 2.19 3.21
CA THR A 189 3.58 2.95 3.59
C THR A 189 3.58 3.27 5.08
N LEU A 190 3.24 4.51 5.43
CA LEU A 190 3.15 5.01 6.80
C LEU A 190 1.74 5.52 7.08
N GLY A 191 1.08 5.04 8.13
CA GLY A 191 -0.24 5.55 8.52
C GLY A 191 -1.27 5.47 7.40
N SER A 192 -1.25 4.40 6.60
CA SER A 192 -1.92 4.41 5.30
C SER A 192 -3.41 4.05 5.38
N PRO A 193 -4.29 4.86 4.76
CA PRO A 193 -5.72 4.56 4.66
C PRO A 193 -6.01 3.38 3.72
N LEU A 194 -5.01 2.83 3.00
CA LEU A 194 -5.21 1.64 2.16
C LEU A 194 -5.71 0.44 2.97
N THR A 195 -5.48 0.41 4.29
CA THR A 195 -6.10 -0.58 5.19
C THR A 195 -7.63 -0.60 5.13
N HIS A 196 -8.27 0.46 4.62
CA HIS A 196 -9.73 0.62 4.48
C HIS A 196 -10.17 0.71 3.01
N SER A 197 -9.38 0.14 2.08
CA SER A 197 -9.62 0.24 0.64
C SER A 197 -11.00 -0.30 0.22
N GLU A 198 -11.54 -1.27 0.95
CA GLU A 198 -12.87 -1.84 0.75
C GLU A 198 -14.01 -0.84 0.89
N PHE A 199 -13.78 0.29 1.57
CA PHE A 199 -14.74 1.38 1.73
C PHE A 199 -14.31 2.68 1.05
N LEU A 200 -13.01 2.87 0.86
CA LEU A 200 -12.46 4.07 0.26
C LEU A 200 -12.44 3.95 -1.25
N VAL A 201 -11.87 2.85 -1.77
CA VAL A 201 -11.64 2.59 -3.20
C VAL A 201 -12.85 1.96 -3.87
N THR A 202 -13.55 1.07 -3.16
CA THR A 202 -14.79 0.42 -3.62
C THR A 202 -15.93 0.67 -2.64
N TYR A 203 -17.14 0.18 -2.96
CA TYR A 203 -18.29 0.33 -2.08
C TYR A 203 -18.33 -0.70 -0.96
N ASN A 204 -17.67 -1.86 -1.15
CA ASN A 204 -17.57 -2.93 -0.18
C ASN A 204 -16.37 -3.86 -0.47
N LEU A 205 -16.14 -4.79 0.47
CA LEU A 205 -15.08 -5.80 0.40
C LEU A 205 -15.22 -6.73 -0.80
N ALA A 206 -16.43 -7.18 -1.13
CA ALA A 206 -16.64 -8.11 -2.24
C ALA A 206 -16.25 -7.48 -3.60
N GLU A 207 -16.59 -6.21 -3.82
CA GLU A 207 -16.14 -5.47 -5.01
C GLU A 207 -14.64 -5.27 -5.03
N PHE A 208 -14.02 -4.98 -3.88
CA PHE A 208 -12.57 -4.87 -3.79
C PHE A 208 -11.89 -6.19 -4.16
N ARG A 209 -12.38 -7.31 -3.61
CA ARG A 209 -11.87 -8.65 -3.96
C ARG A 209 -12.06 -8.98 -5.43
N ARG A 210 -13.21 -8.63 -6.00
CA ARG A 210 -13.43 -8.78 -7.44
C ARG A 210 -12.42 -7.96 -8.24
N GLY A 211 -12.14 -6.72 -7.86
CA GLY A 211 -11.12 -5.91 -8.51
C GLY A 211 -9.71 -6.51 -8.42
N ILE A 212 -9.38 -7.15 -7.30
CA ILE A 212 -8.15 -7.92 -7.11
C ILE A 212 -8.12 -9.15 -8.05
N ALA A 213 -9.21 -9.93 -8.12
CA ALA A 213 -9.36 -11.09 -9.00
C ALA A 213 -9.25 -10.71 -10.49
N GLU A 214 -9.87 -9.60 -10.87
CA GLU A 214 -9.83 -9.02 -12.22
C GLU A 214 -8.51 -8.27 -12.49
N ARG A 215 -7.60 -8.22 -11.51
CA ARG A 215 -6.28 -7.56 -11.58
C ARG A 215 -6.34 -6.04 -11.83
N LEU A 216 -7.49 -5.43 -11.51
CA LEU A 216 -7.65 -3.97 -11.41
C LEU A 216 -6.85 -3.40 -10.23
N PHE A 217 -6.69 -4.20 -9.18
CA PHE A 217 -5.84 -3.90 -8.03
C PHE A 217 -4.76 -4.97 -7.91
N SER A 218 -3.55 -4.54 -7.55
CA SER A 218 -2.40 -5.41 -7.34
C SER A 218 -2.32 -5.88 -5.89
N ALA A 219 -2.25 -7.20 -5.70
CA ALA A 219 -2.03 -7.86 -4.41
C ALA A 219 -0.54 -8.18 -4.19
N CYS A 220 -0.15 -8.40 -2.93
CA CYS A 220 1.16 -8.87 -2.50
C CYS A 220 0.99 -10.10 -1.59
N PRO A 221 1.42 -11.30 -2.01
CA PRO A 221 1.99 -11.64 -3.31
C PRO A 221 0.97 -11.48 -4.45
N PRO A 222 1.42 -11.37 -5.71
CA PRO A 222 0.51 -11.26 -6.85
C PRO A 222 -0.28 -12.55 -7.07
N ILE A 223 -1.49 -12.41 -7.61
CA ILE A 223 -2.36 -13.54 -7.97
C ILE A 223 -1.82 -14.23 -9.21
N ALA A 224 -1.75 -15.55 -9.17
CA ALA A 224 -1.31 -16.36 -10.29
C ALA A 224 -2.32 -16.38 -11.44
N GLU A 225 -1.85 -16.55 -12.68
CA GLU A 225 -2.68 -17.00 -13.79
C GLU A 225 -2.86 -18.52 -13.70
N THR A 226 -3.99 -18.95 -13.17
CA THR A 226 -4.31 -20.37 -12.96
C THR A 226 -4.46 -21.12 -14.28
N ALA A 227 -5.01 -20.49 -15.31
CA ALA A 227 -5.11 -21.08 -16.65
C ALA A 227 -3.73 -21.31 -17.30
N ALA A 228 -2.69 -20.59 -16.83
CA ALA A 228 -1.31 -20.73 -17.28
C ALA A 228 -0.46 -21.61 -16.34
N GLY A 229 -1.07 -22.36 -15.43
CA GLY A 229 -0.39 -23.28 -14.53
C GLY A 229 0.16 -22.63 -13.26
N GLY A 230 -0.45 -21.54 -12.79
CA GLY A 230 -0.09 -20.90 -11.52
C GLY A 230 1.18 -20.05 -11.64
N THR A 231 1.18 -19.09 -12.56
CA THR A 231 2.33 -18.20 -12.80
C THR A 231 1.89 -16.77 -13.05
N VAL A 232 2.75 -15.78 -12.77
CA VAL A 232 2.50 -14.39 -13.18
C VAL A 232 2.73 -14.14 -14.68
N LEU A 233 3.08 -15.17 -15.45
CA LEU A 233 3.34 -15.09 -16.88
C LEU A 233 2.11 -15.41 -17.73
N TYR A 234 1.92 -14.67 -18.81
CA TYR A 234 1.01 -15.04 -19.90
C TYR A 234 1.75 -15.05 -21.24
N GLN A 235 1.21 -15.81 -22.21
CA GLN A 235 1.75 -15.83 -23.56
C GLN A 235 1.29 -14.59 -24.32
N GLU A 236 2.23 -13.74 -24.73
CA GLU A 236 1.94 -12.49 -25.44
C GLU A 236 1.96 -12.71 -26.96
N GLY A 237 2.69 -13.71 -27.45
CA GLY A 237 2.75 -14.03 -28.87
C GLY A 237 3.93 -14.91 -29.24
N ARG A 238 4.44 -14.74 -30.46
CA ARG A 238 5.65 -15.39 -30.96
C ARG A 238 6.57 -14.37 -31.62
N SER A 239 7.88 -14.60 -31.52
CA SER A 239 8.89 -13.79 -32.19
C SER A 239 8.88 -14.02 -33.71
N ARG A 240 9.62 -13.21 -34.46
CA ARG A 240 9.81 -13.40 -35.92
C ARG A 240 10.37 -14.78 -36.28
N LEU A 241 11.10 -15.41 -35.36
CA LEU A 241 11.66 -16.76 -35.48
C LEU A 241 10.68 -17.84 -34.99
N GLY A 242 9.42 -17.49 -34.72
CA GLY A 242 8.37 -18.40 -34.26
C GLY A 242 8.50 -18.86 -32.81
N LYS A 243 9.42 -18.28 -32.01
CA LYS A 243 9.63 -18.66 -30.60
C LYS A 243 8.57 -18.05 -29.70
N PRO A 244 8.03 -18.79 -28.71
CA PRO A 244 7.00 -18.27 -27.82
C PRO A 244 7.56 -17.13 -26.96
N GLN A 245 6.83 -16.02 -26.93
CA GLN A 245 7.14 -14.85 -26.12
C GLN A 245 6.14 -14.74 -24.97
N ARG A 246 6.65 -14.46 -23.77
CA ARG A 246 5.88 -14.32 -22.55
C ARG A 246 6.00 -12.91 -21.99
N ALA A 247 4.97 -12.48 -21.26
CA ALA A 247 5.00 -11.24 -20.53
C ALA A 247 4.49 -11.48 -19.10
N VAL A 248 4.97 -10.69 -18.16
CA VAL A 248 4.40 -10.65 -16.82
C VAL A 248 3.07 -9.90 -16.88
N HIS A 249 2.03 -10.36 -16.18
CA HIS A 249 0.74 -9.67 -16.18
C HIS A 249 0.78 -8.31 -15.46
N HIS A 250 -0.19 -7.45 -15.79
CA HIS A 250 -0.25 -6.06 -15.33
C HIS A 250 -0.54 -5.91 -13.83
N GLY A 251 -1.21 -6.87 -13.19
CA GLY A 251 -1.41 -6.86 -11.72
C GLY A 251 -0.24 -7.36 -10.88
N ALA A 252 0.95 -7.59 -11.46
CA ALA A 252 2.06 -8.28 -10.80
C ALA A 252 3.17 -7.36 -10.23
N VAL A 253 2.88 -6.08 -9.96
CA VAL A 253 3.91 -5.12 -9.53
C VAL A 253 4.67 -5.57 -8.27
N PHE A 254 3.98 -6.21 -7.34
CA PHE A 254 4.56 -6.76 -6.11
C PHE A 254 5.28 -8.10 -6.31
N ALA A 255 5.42 -8.59 -7.54
CA ALA A 255 6.39 -9.64 -7.85
C ALA A 255 7.83 -9.12 -7.72
N ALA A 256 8.06 -7.87 -8.13
CA ALA A 256 9.39 -7.24 -8.19
C ALA A 256 9.54 -6.05 -7.23
N THR A 257 8.46 -5.66 -6.54
CA THR A 257 8.47 -4.56 -5.57
C THR A 257 8.07 -5.13 -4.22
N ARG A 258 8.91 -4.94 -3.20
CA ARG A 258 8.59 -5.34 -1.83
C ARG A 258 7.67 -4.29 -1.21
N TRP A 259 6.72 -4.72 -0.40
CA TRP A 259 5.82 -3.81 0.30
C TRP A 259 6.00 -3.96 1.81
N THR A 260 6.34 -2.86 2.47
CA THR A 260 6.38 -2.75 3.93
C THR A 260 5.40 -1.68 4.40
N ASN A 261 4.54 -2.02 5.36
CA ASN A 261 3.53 -1.13 5.94
C ASN A 261 3.81 -0.92 7.43
N ILE A 262 3.99 0.34 7.82
CA ILE A 262 4.19 0.76 9.21
C ILE A 262 2.93 1.48 9.68
N PHE A 263 2.31 0.95 10.73
CA PHE A 263 1.03 1.46 11.26
C PHE A 263 1.08 1.52 12.80
N ASP A 264 0.26 2.40 13.39
CA ASP A 264 0.24 2.56 14.85
C ASP A 264 -0.78 1.61 15.49
N THR A 265 -0.58 1.31 16.76
CA THR A 265 -1.58 0.65 17.61
C THR A 265 -2.76 1.57 17.87
N GLY A 266 -3.98 1.05 17.83
CA GLY A 266 -5.17 1.77 18.27
C GLY A 266 -5.75 2.69 17.20
N ASN A 267 -7.03 2.51 16.95
CA ASN A 267 -7.72 3.05 15.78
C ASN A 267 -8.61 4.26 16.16
N GLY A 268 -8.35 4.89 17.30
CA GLY A 268 -9.12 6.00 17.84
C GLY A 268 -8.30 7.28 17.94
N TRP A 269 -8.97 8.43 17.80
CA TRP A 269 -8.33 9.75 17.87
C TRP A 269 -7.56 10.02 19.17
N LEU A 270 -7.98 9.40 20.27
CA LEU A 270 -7.34 9.51 21.59
C LEU A 270 -6.41 8.34 21.92
N THR A 271 -6.35 7.33 21.06
CA THR A 271 -5.65 6.05 21.33
C THR A 271 -4.56 5.72 20.32
N GLY A 272 -4.42 6.49 19.23
CA GLY A 272 -3.37 6.31 18.25
C GLY A 272 -3.69 6.98 16.91
N ASP A 273 -3.45 6.23 15.84
CA ASP A 273 -3.72 6.65 14.47
C ASP A 273 -5.03 6.00 13.97
N PRO A 274 -6.13 6.78 13.87
CA PRO A 274 -7.43 6.25 13.44
C PRO A 274 -7.49 5.86 11.96
N ILE A 275 -6.42 6.09 11.20
CA ILE A 275 -6.36 5.93 9.74
C ILE A 275 -5.54 4.71 9.37
N SER A 276 -4.57 4.36 10.21
CA SER A 276 -3.63 3.29 9.95
C SER A 276 -4.19 1.93 10.35
N GLY A 277 -3.69 0.89 9.71
CA GLY A 277 -4.06 -0.48 10.02
C GLY A 277 -3.24 -1.49 9.23
N PRO A 278 -3.43 -2.78 9.52
CA PRO A 278 -2.77 -3.86 8.81
C PRO A 278 -3.30 -3.98 7.38
N MET A 279 -2.40 -4.19 6.42
CA MET A 279 -2.75 -4.32 5.01
C MET A 279 -2.96 -5.75 4.55
N ALA A 280 -2.59 -6.73 5.37
CA ALA A 280 -2.62 -8.15 5.01
C ALA A 280 -4.03 -8.60 4.60
N GLU A 281 -5.06 -8.10 5.26
CA GLU A 281 -6.45 -8.42 4.93
C GLU A 281 -6.77 -7.99 3.49
N ASN A 282 -6.56 -6.74 3.11
CA ASN A 282 -6.92 -6.26 1.77
C ASN A 282 -5.96 -6.73 0.68
N PHE A 283 -4.65 -6.61 0.91
CA PHE A 283 -3.64 -6.77 -0.14
C PHE A 283 -2.89 -8.09 -0.09
N GLY A 284 -3.04 -8.88 0.96
CA GLY A 284 -2.46 -10.21 1.08
C GLY A 284 -1.27 -10.31 2.03
N PRO A 285 -0.86 -11.55 2.36
CA PRO A 285 0.13 -11.86 3.40
C PRO A 285 1.58 -11.54 3.01
N GLY A 286 1.81 -11.10 1.77
CA GLY A 286 3.13 -10.68 1.29
C GLY A 286 3.49 -9.26 1.70
N VAL A 287 2.55 -8.49 2.26
CA VAL A 287 2.85 -7.17 2.84
C VAL A 287 3.49 -7.35 4.22
N GLU A 288 4.70 -6.81 4.38
CA GLU A 288 5.39 -6.77 5.68
C GLU A 288 4.71 -5.72 6.58
N ASN A 289 3.85 -6.18 7.49
CA ASN A 289 3.13 -5.30 8.41
C ASN A 289 3.94 -5.16 9.71
N ILE A 290 4.40 -3.94 10.01
CA ILE A 290 5.13 -3.61 11.23
C ILE A 290 4.26 -2.68 12.07
N GLN A 291 3.85 -3.16 13.24
CA GLN A 291 3.07 -2.39 14.18
C GLN A 291 4.00 -1.63 15.14
N VAL A 292 3.78 -0.33 15.26
CA VAL A 292 4.47 0.53 16.22
C VAL A 292 3.49 1.12 17.22
N GLU A 293 4.00 1.54 18.38
CA GLU A 293 3.24 2.29 19.37
C GLU A 293 3.80 3.71 19.47
N LEU A 294 3.15 4.70 18.84
CA LEU A 294 3.64 6.09 18.77
C LEU A 294 3.12 6.98 19.91
N ARG A 295 3.97 7.87 20.44
CA ARG A 295 3.61 8.80 21.52
C ARG A 295 4.21 10.19 21.26
N SER A 296 3.37 11.21 21.43
CA SER A 296 3.77 12.61 21.48
C SER A 296 4.00 13.08 22.92
N SER A 297 4.36 14.36 23.10
CA SER A 297 4.38 14.99 24.42
C SER A 297 3.00 15.05 25.10
N LEU A 298 1.92 14.98 24.33
CA LEU A 298 0.53 14.92 24.81
C LEU A 298 0.00 13.48 24.91
N GLY A 299 0.90 12.48 24.90
CA GLY A 299 0.53 11.07 24.88
C GLY A 299 0.12 10.59 23.49
N ARG A 300 -0.92 9.74 23.42
CA ARG A 300 -1.37 9.04 22.19
C ARG A 300 -2.51 9.76 21.45
N ILE A 301 -2.66 11.06 21.67
CA ILE A 301 -3.67 11.86 20.97
C ILE A 301 -3.18 12.14 19.55
N PHE A 302 -3.89 11.58 18.55
CA PHE A 302 -3.66 11.74 17.11
C PHE A 302 -2.19 11.61 16.68
N THR A 303 -1.72 10.38 16.61
CA THR A 303 -0.32 10.03 16.33
C THR A 303 0.02 9.95 14.84
N HIS A 304 -0.96 10.14 13.96
CA HIS A 304 -0.87 9.94 12.51
C HIS A 304 0.32 10.63 11.82
N ARG A 305 0.84 11.74 12.37
CA ARG A 305 1.95 12.50 11.78
C ARG A 305 3.32 12.19 12.41
N LEU A 306 3.39 11.21 13.32
CA LEU A 306 4.56 10.99 14.18
C LEU A 306 5.54 9.95 13.63
N TYR A 307 5.21 9.23 12.55
CA TYR A 307 6.02 8.14 11.99
C TYR A 307 7.48 8.48 11.68
N TRP A 308 7.80 9.74 11.38
CA TRP A 308 9.15 10.24 11.11
C TRP A 308 9.62 11.29 12.13
N SER A 309 8.83 11.54 13.18
CA SER A 309 9.16 12.59 14.14
C SER A 309 10.28 12.11 15.07
N LEU A 310 11.39 12.83 15.08
CA LEU A 310 12.50 12.63 16.02
C LEU A 310 12.16 13.09 17.45
N LYS A 311 11.09 13.88 17.60
CA LYS A 311 10.60 14.36 18.91
C LYS A 311 9.57 13.41 19.54
N ALA A 312 8.96 12.55 18.73
CA ALA A 312 8.04 11.54 19.22
C ALA A 312 8.84 10.35 19.76
N THR A 313 8.26 9.63 20.70
CA THR A 313 8.75 8.31 21.11
C THR A 313 7.89 7.25 20.46
N GLY A 314 8.49 6.12 20.09
CA GLY A 314 7.73 5.01 19.55
C GLY A 314 8.55 3.74 19.52
N VAL A 315 7.87 2.62 19.71
CA VAL A 315 8.49 1.29 19.78
C VAL A 315 7.72 0.30 18.93
N GLU A 316 8.40 -0.66 18.32
CA GLU A 316 7.77 -1.80 17.67
C GLU A 316 7.06 -2.70 18.70
N VAL A 317 5.79 -3.02 18.43
CA VAL A 317 4.92 -3.73 19.39
C VAL A 317 5.20 -5.24 19.43
N ALA A 318 5.49 -5.83 18.28
CA ALA A 318 5.68 -7.28 18.13
C ALA A 318 7.06 -7.60 17.56
N ALA A 319 8.12 -7.10 18.20
CA ALA A 319 9.49 -7.49 17.84
C ALA A 319 9.66 -9.01 17.95
N ALA A 320 10.46 -9.60 17.06
CA ALA A 320 10.73 -11.05 17.10
C ALA A 320 11.26 -11.48 18.48
N ALA A 321 10.86 -12.65 18.95
CA ALA A 321 11.27 -13.14 20.27
C ALA A 321 12.80 -13.15 20.39
N GLY A 322 13.33 -12.40 21.37
CA GLY A 322 14.77 -12.28 21.61
C GLY A 322 15.48 -11.11 20.91
N THR A 323 14.77 -10.29 20.12
CA THR A 323 15.31 -9.00 19.62
C THR A 323 14.93 -7.83 20.54
N PRO A 324 15.86 -6.89 20.81
CA PRO A 324 15.51 -5.67 21.54
C PRO A 324 14.44 -4.87 20.75
N PRO A 325 13.50 -4.22 21.44
CA PRO A 325 12.47 -3.43 20.78
C PRO A 325 13.12 -2.29 19.99
N ARG A 326 12.84 -2.23 18.69
CA ARG A 326 13.29 -1.16 17.82
C ARG A 326 12.46 0.09 18.05
N SER A 327 13.09 1.26 18.00
CA SER A 327 12.39 2.53 17.91
C SER A 327 11.64 2.64 16.58
N HIS A 328 10.59 3.46 16.51
CA HIS A 328 9.86 3.69 15.26
C HIS A 328 10.74 4.28 14.15
N ILE A 329 11.78 5.04 14.51
CA ILE A 329 12.76 5.58 13.56
C ILE A 329 13.69 4.48 13.03
N GLU A 330 14.11 3.53 13.87
CA GLU A 330 14.87 2.37 13.41
C GLU A 330 14.03 1.49 12.49
N VAL A 331 12.77 1.24 12.84
CA VAL A 331 11.81 0.54 11.96
C VAL A 331 11.69 1.24 10.61
N LEU A 332 11.54 2.57 10.59
CA LEU A 332 11.48 3.34 9.34
C LEU A 332 12.78 3.22 8.54
N ARG A 333 13.94 3.33 9.18
CA ARG A 333 15.25 3.21 8.53
C ARG A 333 15.47 1.82 7.94
N ASP A 334 15.08 0.78 8.67
CA ASP A 334 15.16 -0.62 8.23
C ASP A 334 14.20 -0.91 7.07
N ALA A 335 13.01 -0.29 7.07
CA ALA A 335 12.04 -0.44 5.99
C ALA A 335 12.52 0.25 4.69
N VAL A 336 13.11 1.45 4.80
CA VAL A 336 13.63 2.18 3.64
C VAL A 336 14.95 1.55 3.14
N ASP A 337 15.82 1.15 4.07
CA ASP A 337 17.04 0.40 3.81
C ASP A 337 17.95 1.01 2.73
N LEU A 338 18.16 2.34 2.74
CA LEU A 338 18.98 3.02 1.72
C LEU A 338 20.42 2.48 1.64
N GLY A 339 20.93 1.93 2.75
CA GLY A 339 22.28 1.38 2.86
C GLY A 339 22.48 0.01 2.21
N ARG A 340 21.41 -0.67 1.76
CA ARG A 340 21.53 -1.99 1.14
C ARG A 340 22.41 -1.92 -0.10
N LYS A 341 23.55 -2.61 -0.02
CA LYS A 341 24.46 -2.76 -1.15
C LYS A 341 23.77 -3.53 -2.26
N LEU A 342 23.75 -2.90 -3.42
CA LEU A 342 23.36 -3.51 -4.67
C LEU A 342 24.57 -4.29 -5.18
N GLU A 343 24.59 -5.61 -4.99
CA GLU A 343 25.61 -6.39 -5.68
C GLU A 343 25.46 -6.21 -7.21
N PRO A 344 26.57 -6.25 -7.97
CA PRO A 344 26.52 -6.16 -9.42
C PRO A 344 25.53 -7.18 -9.97
N SER A 345 24.70 -6.77 -10.94
CA SER A 345 23.99 -7.76 -11.74
C SER A 345 25.05 -8.66 -12.38
N GLN A 346 24.89 -9.98 -12.34
CA GLN A 346 25.74 -10.88 -13.14
C GLN A 346 25.37 -10.69 -14.61
N ALA A 347 25.71 -9.53 -15.17
CA ALA A 347 25.76 -9.35 -16.60
C ALA A 347 26.84 -10.32 -17.08
N ALA A 348 26.42 -11.28 -17.90
CA ALA A 348 27.36 -12.16 -18.58
C ALA A 348 28.40 -11.28 -19.30
N PRO A 349 29.70 -11.60 -19.24
CA PRO A 349 30.70 -10.85 -19.98
C PRO A 349 30.30 -10.87 -21.45
N THR A 350 30.13 -9.69 -22.02
CA THR A 350 30.10 -9.49 -23.47
C THR A 350 31.43 -10.01 -23.99
N THR A 351 31.43 -11.24 -24.48
CA THR A 351 32.49 -11.75 -25.34
C THR A 351 32.45 -10.91 -26.60
N SER A 352 33.23 -9.83 -26.63
CA SER A 352 33.63 -9.22 -27.88
C SER A 352 34.52 -10.23 -28.60
N ALA A 353 33.89 -11.09 -29.41
CA ALA A 353 34.57 -11.75 -30.50
C ALA A 353 34.92 -10.67 -31.54
N GLY A 354 36.05 -10.00 -31.30
CA GLY A 354 36.69 -9.09 -32.23
C GLY A 354 37.88 -9.80 -32.86
N ARG A 355 37.83 -9.86 -34.19
CA ARG A 355 38.76 -10.45 -35.16
C ARG A 355 40.24 -10.25 -34.88
#